data_AF-A0A931REL9-F1
#
_entry.id   AF-A0A931REL9-F1
#
_cell.length_a   1.000
_cell.length_b   1.000
_cell.length_c   1.000
_cell.angle_alpha   90.00
_cell.angle_beta   90.00
_cell.angle_gamma   90.00
#
_symmetry.space_group_name_H-M   'P 1'
#
loop_
_entity.id
_entity.type
_entity.pdbx_description
1 polymer ?
#
loop_
_entity_poly.entity_id
_entity_poly.type
_entity_poly.pdbx_seq_one_letter_code
_entity_poly.pdbx_strand_id
1 'polypeptide(L)'
;MGKILSIIFLIIAIFLFPPAVLAGISQNAIPGDSLYPIKRAMEKGVLTLVSIHPTTKAWFSIDYSGRRFSEATRLITKGENIQAKKSLNELVSQTSEVASAITTIKNQAQKRKLLAELNRSINEYQEGLTQAKQQAIVTSGAGTTSTTSPPLATQPTQPDATLEPASTPQQSPTTTSSLSDQSIGDNIEETIKELDEIEETLKEEEGNLDFLEDDEGDDRVNRGRGDGDERGRGDKIEGKGKGRDD
;
A
#
# COMPACT_ATOMS: atom_id res chain seq x y z
N MET A 1 23.60 -13.11 36.07
CA MET A 1 22.68 -12.23 35.31
C MET A 1 22.54 -12.61 33.84
N GLY A 2 23.62 -12.96 33.12
CA GLY A 2 23.55 -13.31 31.68
C GLY A 2 22.56 -14.43 31.30
N LYS A 3 22.40 -15.46 32.15
CA LYS A 3 21.44 -16.56 31.89
C LYS A 3 19.98 -16.09 31.89
N ILE A 4 19.61 -15.15 32.76
CA ILE A 4 18.24 -14.62 32.84
C ILE A 4 17.94 -13.76 31.62
N LEU A 5 18.88 -12.91 31.20
CA LEU A 5 18.74 -12.11 29.98
C LEU A 5 18.60 -13.00 28.73
N SER A 6 19.38 -14.08 28.64
CA SER A 6 19.28 -15.04 27.54
C SER A 6 17.94 -15.77 27.51
N ILE A 7 17.38 -16.12 28.67
CA ILE A 7 16.06 -16.76 28.76
C ILE A 7 14.96 -15.78 28.33
N ILE A 8 15.03 -14.52 28.78
CA ILE A 8 14.08 -13.47 28.37
C ILE A 8 14.14 -13.27 26.85
N PHE A 9 15.35 -13.16 26.28
CA PHE A 9 15.52 -13.01 24.83
C PHE A 9 14.98 -14.21 24.06
N LEU A 10 15.21 -15.44 24.55
CA LEU A 10 14.68 -16.65 23.93
C LEU A 10 13.14 -16.68 23.95
N ILE A 11 12.53 -16.31 25.08
CA ILE A 11 11.06 -16.24 25.20
C ILE A 11 10.51 -15.21 24.20
N ILE A 12 11.12 -14.01 24.14
CA ILE A 12 10.76 -12.97 23.18
C ILE A 12 10.91 -13.49 21.74
N ALA A 13 12.03 -14.15 21.41
CA ALA A 13 12.26 -14.70 20.07
C ALA A 13 11.22 -15.77 19.70
N ILE A 14 10.92 -16.71 20.60
CA ILE A 14 9.90 -17.75 20.38
C ILE A 14 8.52 -17.13 20.21
N PHE A 15 8.22 -16.02 20.90
CA PHE A 15 6.93 -15.36 20.81
C PHE A 15 6.80 -14.48 19.56
N LEU A 16 7.88 -13.83 19.11
CA LEU A 16 7.87 -12.96 17.92
C LEU A 16 8.11 -13.69 16.60
N PHE A 17 8.83 -14.82 16.60
CA PHE A 17 9.21 -15.50 15.36
C PHE A 17 8.01 -16.07 14.58
N PRO A 18 7.07 -16.83 15.19
CA PRO A 18 5.94 -17.37 14.46
C PRO A 18 5.05 -16.28 13.82
N PRO A 19 4.66 -15.19 14.53
CA PRO A 19 3.93 -14.08 13.92
C PRO A 19 4.70 -13.40 12.78
N ALA A 20 6.02 -13.25 12.89
CA ALA A 20 6.82 -12.62 11.84
C ALA A 20 6.86 -13.45 10.55
N VAL A 21 7.01 -14.77 10.67
CA VAL A 21 6.96 -15.68 9.51
C VAL A 21 5.55 -15.70 8.90
N LEU A 22 4.50 -15.77 9.72
CA LEU A 22 3.12 -15.70 9.24
C LEU A 22 2.81 -14.36 8.57
N ALA A 23 3.34 -13.25 9.07
CA ALA A 23 3.22 -11.94 8.44
C ALA A 23 3.82 -11.97 7.04
N GLY A 24 5.02 -12.52 6.87
CA GLY A 24 5.69 -12.62 5.57
C GLY A 24 4.89 -13.44 4.55
N ILE A 25 4.34 -14.59 4.96
CA ILE A 25 3.56 -15.45 4.06
C ILE A 25 2.19 -14.81 3.73
N SER A 26 1.57 -14.14 4.71
CA SER A 26 0.23 -13.53 4.53
C SER A 26 0.24 -12.21 3.78
N GLN A 27 1.40 -11.59 3.53
CA GLN A 27 1.49 -10.36 2.72
C GLN A 27 0.86 -10.51 1.34
N ASN A 28 1.03 -11.68 0.71
CA ASN A 28 0.51 -11.96 -0.62
C ASN A 28 -0.92 -12.52 -0.63
N ALA A 29 -1.51 -12.77 0.53
CA ALA A 29 -2.88 -13.26 0.62
C ALA A 29 -3.86 -12.19 0.14
N ILE A 30 -4.76 -12.58 -0.76
CA ILE A 30 -5.86 -11.76 -1.28
C ILE A 30 -7.20 -12.30 -0.76
N PRO A 31 -8.29 -11.50 -0.83
CA PRO A 31 -9.63 -11.98 -0.50
C PRO A 31 -9.95 -13.31 -1.18
N GLY A 32 -10.30 -14.33 -0.39
CA GLY A 32 -10.54 -15.71 -0.88
C GLY A 32 -9.48 -16.70 -0.41
N ASP A 33 -8.27 -16.25 -0.08
CA ASP A 33 -7.22 -17.11 0.45
C ASP A 33 -7.47 -17.51 1.90
N SER A 34 -7.07 -18.72 2.29
CA SER A 34 -7.24 -19.25 3.66
C SER A 34 -6.51 -18.43 4.73
N LEU A 35 -5.41 -17.76 4.36
CA LEU A 35 -4.63 -16.90 5.25
C LEU A 35 -5.12 -15.46 5.30
N TYR A 36 -6.09 -15.07 4.45
CA TYR A 36 -6.59 -13.70 4.39
C TYR A 36 -7.23 -13.21 5.70
N PRO A 37 -8.02 -14.02 6.44
CA PRO A 37 -8.54 -13.60 7.74
C PRO A 37 -7.44 -13.28 8.77
N ILE A 38 -6.33 -14.02 8.72
CA ILE A 38 -5.17 -13.80 9.59
C ILE A 38 -4.50 -12.48 9.24
N LYS A 39 -4.28 -12.22 7.94
CA LYS A 39 -3.78 -10.92 7.44
C LYS A 39 -4.61 -9.76 8.00
N ARG A 40 -5.93 -9.84 7.86
CA ARG A 40 -6.86 -8.81 8.33
C ARG A 40 -6.86 -8.63 9.85
N ALA A 41 -6.72 -9.69 10.62
CA ALA A 41 -6.60 -9.60 12.07
C ALA A 41 -5.30 -8.89 12.48
N MET A 42 -4.19 -9.20 11.82
CA MET A 42 -2.90 -8.54 12.07
C MET A 42 -2.94 -7.06 11.70
N GLU A 43 -3.46 -6.72 10.53
CA GLU A 43 -3.59 -5.34 10.06
C GLU A 43 -4.43 -4.50 11.04
N LYS A 44 -5.55 -5.02 11.54
CA LYS A 44 -6.36 -4.36 12.58
C LYS A 44 -5.61 -4.17 13.90
N GLY A 45 -4.84 -5.17 14.32
CA GLY A 45 -4.03 -5.10 15.54
C GLY A 45 -2.96 -4.01 15.43
N VAL A 46 -2.24 -3.96 14.31
CA VAL A 46 -1.24 -2.91 14.04
C VAL A 46 -1.91 -1.54 13.95
N LEU A 47 -3.03 -1.41 13.23
CA LEU A 47 -3.77 -0.15 13.11
C LEU A 47 -4.20 0.39 14.48
N THR A 48 -4.64 -0.49 15.38
CA THR A 48 -5.00 -0.13 16.77
C THR A 48 -3.79 0.42 17.53
N LEU A 49 -2.62 -0.20 17.36
CA LEU A 49 -1.40 0.21 18.04
C LEU A 49 -0.85 1.55 17.51
N VAL A 50 -0.86 1.76 16.19
CA VAL A 50 -0.35 2.99 15.56
C VAL A 50 -1.31 4.18 15.71
N SER A 51 -2.60 3.92 15.98
CA SER A 51 -3.62 4.96 16.17
C SER A 51 -3.37 5.88 17.38
N ILE A 52 -2.42 5.56 18.26
CA ILE A 52 -2.06 6.38 19.42
C ILE A 52 -1.43 7.72 18.98
N HIS A 53 -0.70 7.74 17.86
CA HIS A 53 -0.02 8.94 17.38
C HIS A 53 -0.51 9.32 15.97
N PRO A 54 -1.02 10.54 15.75
CA PRO A 54 -1.65 10.93 14.49
C PRO A 54 -0.71 10.81 13.29
N THR A 55 0.56 11.23 13.44
CA THR A 55 1.57 11.08 12.37
C THR A 55 1.82 9.62 12.00
N THR A 56 1.93 8.73 12.99
CA THR A 56 2.18 7.30 12.75
C THR A 56 0.96 6.63 12.14
N LYS A 57 -0.24 7.01 12.61
CA LYS A 57 -1.51 6.58 12.01
C LYS A 57 -1.57 6.97 10.54
N ALA A 58 -1.34 8.25 10.21
CA ALA A 58 -1.36 8.72 8.83
C ALA A 58 -0.37 7.96 7.94
N TRP A 59 0.89 7.82 8.39
CA TRP A 59 1.91 7.08 7.64
C TRP A 59 1.53 5.61 7.41
N PHE A 60 1.04 4.92 8.45
CA PHE A 60 0.60 3.54 8.32
C PHE A 60 -0.65 3.41 7.46
N SER A 61 -1.58 4.35 7.55
CA SER A 61 -2.78 4.35 6.72
C SER A 61 -2.47 4.58 5.24
N ILE A 62 -1.42 5.35 4.89
CA ILE A 62 -0.91 5.46 3.50
C ILE A 62 -0.40 4.10 3.01
N ASP A 63 0.45 3.43 3.79
CA ASP A 63 0.94 2.08 3.43
C ASP A 63 -0.22 1.08 3.28
N TYR A 64 -1.21 1.19 4.16
CA TYR A 64 -2.37 0.32 4.17
C TYR A 64 -3.27 0.52 2.93
N SER A 65 -3.51 1.76 2.50
CA SER A 65 -4.23 2.04 1.25
C SER A 65 -3.47 1.47 0.04
N GLY A 66 -2.14 1.58 0.02
CA GLY A 66 -1.31 0.98 -1.03
C GLY A 66 -1.46 -0.53 -1.14
N ARG A 67 -1.61 -1.23 -0.01
CA ARG A 67 -1.92 -2.66 0.00
C ARG A 67 -3.31 -2.96 -0.56
N ARG A 68 -4.33 -2.16 -0.23
CA ARG A 68 -5.68 -2.32 -0.80
C ARG A 68 -5.68 -2.13 -2.31
N PHE A 69 -4.94 -1.15 -2.80
CA PHE A 69 -4.74 -0.92 -4.23
C PHE A 69 -4.08 -2.13 -4.90
N SER A 70 -3.01 -2.69 -4.31
CA SER A 70 -2.37 -3.91 -4.83
C SER A 70 -3.31 -5.12 -4.83
N GLU A 71 -4.14 -5.26 -3.80
CA GLU A 71 -5.17 -6.31 -3.78
C GLU A 71 -6.22 -6.09 -4.88
N ALA A 72 -6.73 -4.87 -5.04
CA ALA A 72 -7.72 -4.53 -6.06
C ALA A 72 -7.19 -4.82 -7.48
N THR A 73 -5.98 -4.37 -7.82
CA THR A 73 -5.37 -4.62 -9.14
C THR A 73 -5.15 -6.11 -9.42
N ARG A 74 -4.73 -6.89 -8.42
CA ARG A 74 -4.60 -8.35 -8.55
C ARG A 74 -5.94 -9.04 -8.74
N LEU A 75 -7.01 -8.56 -8.10
CA LEU A 75 -8.35 -9.13 -8.26
C LEU A 75 -8.96 -8.77 -9.63
N ILE A 76 -8.76 -7.54 -10.09
CA ILE A 76 -9.18 -7.08 -11.43
C ILE A 76 -8.52 -7.93 -12.51
N THR A 77 -7.19 -8.14 -12.43
CA THR A 77 -6.45 -8.94 -13.41
C THR A 77 -6.81 -10.43 -13.39
N LYS A 78 -7.31 -10.94 -12.25
CA LYS A 78 -7.84 -12.30 -12.11
C LYS A 78 -9.30 -12.45 -12.56
N GLY A 79 -10.01 -11.36 -12.85
CA GLY A 79 -11.45 -11.39 -13.13
C GLY A 79 -12.31 -11.65 -11.88
N GLU A 80 -11.76 -11.48 -10.68
CA GLU A 80 -12.47 -11.64 -9.41
C GLU A 80 -13.27 -10.37 -9.07
N ASN A 81 -14.25 -10.08 -9.93
CA ASN A 81 -14.98 -8.83 -10.02
C ASN A 81 -15.65 -8.37 -8.71
N ILE A 82 -16.25 -9.30 -7.95
CA ILE A 82 -16.92 -8.99 -6.68
C ILE A 82 -15.91 -8.59 -5.59
N GLN A 83 -14.83 -9.35 -5.49
CA GLN A 83 -13.75 -9.09 -4.53
C GLN A 83 -13.00 -7.80 -4.91
N ALA A 84 -12.76 -7.57 -6.21
CA ALA A 84 -12.16 -6.35 -6.73
C ALA A 84 -12.95 -5.12 -6.31
N LYS A 85 -14.28 -5.10 -6.54
CA LYS A 85 -15.15 -4.00 -6.09
C LYS A 85 -15.02 -3.73 -4.60
N LYS A 86 -15.02 -4.78 -3.77
CA LYS A 86 -14.85 -4.62 -2.32
C LYS A 86 -13.51 -3.98 -1.97
N SER A 87 -12.43 -4.43 -2.60
CA SER A 87 -11.08 -3.87 -2.36
C SER A 87 -10.96 -2.42 -2.83
N LEU A 88 -11.63 -2.04 -3.93
CA LEU A 88 -11.72 -0.65 -4.40
C LEU A 88 -12.45 0.26 -3.39
N ASN A 89 -13.60 -0.18 -2.88
CA ASN A 89 -14.33 0.59 -1.86
C ASN A 89 -13.49 0.74 -0.57
N GLU A 90 -12.77 -0.31 -0.18
CA GLU A 90 -11.86 -0.24 0.97
C GLU A 90 -10.67 0.70 0.70
N LEU A 91 -10.17 0.77 -0.54
CA LEU A 91 -9.13 1.71 -0.94
C LEU A 91 -9.59 3.16 -0.76
N VAL A 92 -10.75 3.54 -1.32
CA VAL A 92 -11.27 4.91 -1.19
C VAL A 92 -11.51 5.28 0.26
N SER A 93 -12.21 4.40 1.01
CA SER A 93 -12.49 4.62 2.43
C SER A 93 -11.21 4.87 3.22
N GLN A 94 -10.14 4.12 2.96
CA GLN A 94 -8.87 4.29 3.66
C GLN A 94 -8.14 5.54 3.23
N THR A 95 -8.11 5.88 1.94
CA THR A 95 -7.51 7.12 1.45
C THR A 95 -8.20 8.35 2.06
N SER A 96 -9.53 8.34 2.17
CA SER A 96 -10.30 9.38 2.84
C SER A 96 -9.97 9.46 4.35
N GLU A 97 -9.88 8.32 5.04
CA GLU A 97 -9.45 8.28 6.44
C GLU A 97 -8.01 8.82 6.64
N VAL A 98 -7.11 8.57 5.69
CA VAL A 98 -5.75 9.12 5.71
C VAL A 98 -5.80 10.64 5.60
N ALA A 99 -6.52 11.17 4.61
CA ALA A 99 -6.68 12.61 4.41
C ALA A 99 -7.17 13.28 5.70
N SER A 100 -8.22 12.72 6.31
CA SER A 100 -8.74 13.17 7.60
C SER A 100 -7.72 13.05 8.74
N ALA A 101 -6.92 11.97 8.80
CA ALA A 101 -5.88 11.84 9.82
C ALA A 101 -4.78 12.90 9.66
N ILE A 102 -4.38 13.24 8.42
CA ILE A 102 -3.35 14.23 8.14
C ILE A 102 -3.77 15.63 8.60
N THR A 103 -5.05 16.02 8.43
CA THR A 103 -5.52 17.34 8.88
C THR A 103 -5.42 17.54 10.40
N THR A 104 -5.43 16.45 11.18
CA THR A 104 -5.26 16.49 12.64
C THR A 104 -3.80 16.65 13.11
N ILE A 105 -2.82 16.58 12.20
CA ILE A 105 -1.40 16.69 12.53
C ILE A 105 -1.04 18.16 12.81
N LYS A 106 -0.52 18.42 14.01
CA LYS A 106 -0.14 19.77 14.46
C LYS A 106 1.15 20.30 13.84
N ASN A 107 2.08 19.42 13.51
CA ASN A 107 3.37 19.81 12.95
C ASN A 107 3.23 20.05 11.44
N GLN A 108 3.37 21.29 10.99
CA GLN A 108 3.13 21.67 9.59
C GLN A 108 4.11 21.04 8.60
N ALA A 109 5.38 20.90 8.97
CA ALA A 109 6.37 20.25 8.11
C ALA A 109 6.05 18.75 7.91
N GLN A 110 5.63 18.05 8.97
CA GLN A 110 5.18 16.66 8.87
C GLN A 110 3.88 16.53 8.08
N LYS A 111 2.93 17.45 8.30
CA LYS A 111 1.67 17.50 7.58
C LYS A 111 1.90 17.66 6.07
N ARG A 112 2.69 18.65 5.64
CA ARG A 112 3.07 18.85 4.23
C ARG A 112 3.73 17.63 3.62
N LYS A 113 4.69 17.02 4.34
CA LYS A 113 5.35 15.79 3.87
C LYS A 113 4.34 14.66 3.63
N LEU A 114 3.39 14.46 4.53
CA LEU A 114 2.39 13.39 4.40
C LEU A 114 1.33 13.71 3.33
N LEU A 115 0.96 14.99 3.15
CA LEU A 115 0.10 15.42 2.05
C LEU A 115 0.74 15.12 0.69
N ALA A 116 2.00 15.51 0.52
CA ALA A 116 2.75 15.24 -0.71
C ALA A 116 2.88 13.73 -1.00
N GLU A 117 3.14 12.92 0.03
CA GLU A 117 3.18 11.45 -0.10
C GLU A 117 1.82 10.88 -0.50
N LEU A 118 0.73 11.32 0.13
CA LEU A 118 -0.62 10.87 -0.19
C LEU A 118 -1.03 11.25 -1.62
N ASN A 119 -0.76 12.48 -2.05
CA ASN A 119 -1.03 12.94 -3.43
C ASN A 119 -0.27 12.09 -4.44
N ARG A 120 1.01 11.80 -4.17
CA ARG A 120 1.80 10.88 -5.00
C ARG A 120 1.15 9.49 -5.07
N SER A 121 0.75 8.92 -3.95
CA SER A 121 0.10 7.61 -3.92
C SER A 121 -1.24 7.61 -4.67
N ILE A 122 -2.05 8.67 -4.56
CA ILE A 122 -3.32 8.79 -5.30
C ILE A 122 -3.07 8.74 -6.80
N ASN A 123 -2.09 9.50 -7.31
CA ASN A 123 -1.70 9.48 -8.72
C ASN A 123 -1.25 8.08 -9.17
N GLU A 124 -0.41 7.41 -8.37
CA GLU A 124 0.03 6.03 -8.63
C GLU A 124 -1.17 5.04 -8.68
N TYR A 125 -2.19 5.24 -7.82
CA TYR A 125 -3.39 4.41 -7.80
C TYR A 125 -4.24 4.61 -9.06
N GLN A 126 -4.47 5.85 -9.47
CA GLN A 126 -5.26 6.18 -10.66
C GLN A 126 -4.63 5.60 -11.94
N GLU A 127 -3.31 5.81 -12.11
CA GLU A 127 -2.56 5.26 -13.23
C GLU A 127 -2.63 3.74 -13.25
N GLY A 128 -2.38 3.09 -12.11
CA GLY A 128 -2.37 1.64 -12.03
C GLY A 128 -3.75 1.00 -12.18
N LEU A 129 -4.82 1.66 -11.72
CA LEU A 129 -6.20 1.22 -11.95
C LEU A 129 -6.58 1.32 -13.43
N THR A 130 -6.16 2.39 -14.11
CA THR A 130 -6.35 2.53 -15.56
C THR A 130 -5.62 1.43 -16.32
N GLN A 131 -4.37 1.12 -15.94
CA GLN A 131 -3.61 0.02 -16.52
C GLN A 131 -4.27 -1.34 -16.26
N ALA A 132 -4.74 -1.59 -15.04
CA ALA A 132 -5.43 -2.83 -14.68
C ALA A 132 -6.74 -3.01 -15.47
N LYS A 133 -7.53 -1.93 -15.65
CA LYS A 133 -8.73 -1.90 -16.51
C LYS A 133 -8.38 -2.32 -17.95
N GLN A 134 -7.32 -1.75 -18.51
CA GLN A 134 -6.89 -2.08 -19.88
C GLN A 134 -6.41 -3.53 -20.01
N GLN A 135 -5.67 -4.05 -19.02
CA GLN A 135 -5.21 -5.44 -19.00
C GLN A 135 -6.35 -6.45 -18.87
N ALA A 136 -7.37 -6.14 -18.06
CA ALA A 136 -8.55 -6.97 -17.92
C ALA A 136 -9.31 -7.12 -19.25
N ILE A 137 -9.48 -6.03 -20.00
CA ILE A 137 -10.13 -6.05 -21.33
C ILE A 137 -9.37 -6.96 -22.32
N VAL A 138 -8.04 -6.88 -22.35
CA VAL A 138 -7.22 -7.71 -23.24
C VAL A 138 -7.31 -9.19 -22.86
N THR A 139 -7.32 -9.50 -21.57
CA THR A 139 -7.36 -10.88 -21.08
C THR A 139 -8.73 -11.52 -21.31
N SER A 140 -9.83 -10.80 -21.08
CA SER A 140 -11.19 -11.28 -21.37
C SER A 140 -11.42 -11.53 -22.87
N GLY A 141 -10.77 -10.77 -23.76
CA GLY A 141 -10.92 -10.91 -25.21
C GLY A 141 -10.22 -12.13 -25.84
N ALA A 142 -9.23 -12.73 -25.16
CA ALA A 142 -8.42 -13.83 -25.73
C ALA A 142 -9.03 -15.24 -25.53
N GLY A 143 -10.15 -15.36 -24.81
CA GLY A 143 -10.68 -16.64 -24.31
C GLY A 143 -11.52 -17.50 -25.27
N THR A 144 -11.61 -17.20 -26.57
CA THR A 144 -12.47 -17.97 -27.51
C THR A 144 -11.71 -18.70 -28.63
N THR A 145 -10.47 -19.13 -28.41
CA THR A 145 -9.89 -20.18 -29.26
C THR A 145 -10.31 -21.54 -28.71
N SER A 146 -11.31 -22.12 -29.36
CA SER A 146 -11.88 -23.44 -29.10
C SER A 146 -10.78 -24.49 -28.91
N THR A 147 -10.66 -25.03 -27.70
CA THR A 147 -9.87 -26.24 -27.43
C THR A 147 -10.46 -27.37 -28.26
N THR A 148 -9.85 -27.63 -29.40
CA THR A 148 -10.14 -28.81 -30.22
C THR A 148 -9.64 -30.00 -29.42
N SER A 149 -10.59 -30.74 -28.83
CA SER A 149 -10.34 -31.91 -28.00
C SER A 149 -9.40 -32.88 -28.71
N PRO A 150 -8.22 -33.22 -28.16
CA PRO A 150 -7.39 -34.29 -28.70
C PRO A 150 -8.17 -35.62 -28.66
N PRO A 151 -8.11 -36.44 -29.72
CA PRO A 151 -8.79 -37.73 -29.74
C PRO A 151 -8.28 -38.64 -28.62
N LEU A 152 -9.26 -39.24 -27.93
CA LEU A 152 -9.14 -40.14 -26.80
C LEU A 152 -8.20 -41.32 -27.13
N ALA A 153 -7.01 -41.35 -26.53
CA ALA A 153 -6.15 -42.51 -26.54
C ALA A 153 -6.57 -43.47 -25.42
N THR A 154 -7.09 -44.63 -25.81
CA THR A 154 -7.48 -45.76 -24.95
C THR A 154 -6.26 -46.28 -24.18
N GLN A 155 -6.24 -46.12 -22.84
CA GLN A 155 -5.20 -46.70 -22.00
C GLN A 155 -5.72 -47.95 -21.26
N PRO A 156 -4.93 -49.02 -21.12
CA PRO A 156 -5.39 -50.30 -20.58
C PRO A 156 -5.49 -50.28 -19.05
N THR A 157 -6.52 -50.95 -18.56
CA THR A 157 -6.83 -51.30 -17.17
C THR A 157 -5.63 -51.94 -16.45
N GLN A 158 -5.25 -51.42 -15.28
CA GLN A 158 -4.33 -52.06 -14.34
C GLN A 158 -4.98 -52.20 -12.95
N PRO A 159 -4.74 -53.31 -12.20
CA PRO A 159 -5.53 -53.68 -11.03
C PRO A 159 -5.01 -53.08 -9.72
N ASP A 160 -5.97 -52.55 -8.97
CA ASP A 160 -6.19 -52.60 -7.52
C ASP A 160 -5.01 -52.93 -6.59
N ALA A 161 -4.62 -51.94 -5.79
CA ALA A 161 -3.95 -52.11 -4.51
C ALA A 161 -4.45 -51.03 -3.52
N THR A 162 -5.34 -51.47 -2.64
CA THR A 162 -5.97 -50.76 -1.53
C THR A 162 -4.96 -50.32 -0.46
N LEU A 163 -4.90 -49.01 -0.18
CA LEU A 163 -4.68 -48.41 1.15
C LEU A 163 -5.36 -47.02 1.18
N GLU A 164 -6.36 -46.85 2.05
CA GLU A 164 -7.14 -45.63 2.27
C GLU A 164 -6.28 -44.43 2.73
N PRO A 165 -6.34 -43.27 2.04
CA PRO A 165 -6.01 -41.98 2.60
C PRO A 165 -7.28 -41.23 3.03
N ALA A 166 -7.24 -40.68 4.25
CA ALA A 166 -8.31 -39.90 4.85
C ALA A 166 -8.79 -38.76 3.93
N SER A 167 -10.11 -38.71 3.76
CA SER A 167 -10.87 -37.81 2.91
C SER A 167 -10.50 -36.36 3.16
N THR A 168 -9.71 -35.78 2.26
CA THR A 168 -9.55 -34.33 2.17
C THR A 168 -10.89 -33.77 1.65
N PRO A 169 -11.51 -32.77 2.30
CA PRO A 169 -12.77 -32.21 1.84
C PRO A 169 -12.58 -31.60 0.45
N GLN A 170 -13.09 -32.30 -0.56
CA GLN A 170 -13.19 -31.87 -1.94
C GLN A 170 -14.12 -30.66 -1.96
N GLN A 171 -13.54 -29.46 -2.06
CA GLN A 171 -14.29 -28.21 -2.15
C GLN A 171 -15.09 -28.24 -3.45
N SER A 172 -16.42 -28.22 -3.32
CA SER A 172 -17.33 -28.09 -4.44
C SER A 172 -16.95 -26.84 -5.25
N PRO A 173 -16.82 -26.94 -6.59
CA PRO A 173 -16.56 -25.79 -7.43
C PRO A 173 -17.70 -24.80 -7.22
N THR A 174 -17.38 -23.65 -6.62
CA THR A 174 -18.33 -22.56 -6.46
C THR A 174 -18.70 -22.09 -7.86
N THR A 175 -19.99 -22.16 -8.17
CA THR A 175 -20.59 -21.67 -9.40
C THR A 175 -20.12 -20.24 -9.65
N THR A 176 -19.26 -20.07 -10.66
CA THR A 176 -18.82 -18.78 -11.17
C THR A 176 -20.05 -18.01 -11.62
N SER A 177 -20.54 -17.13 -10.75
CA SER A 177 -21.62 -16.21 -11.06
C SER A 177 -21.08 -15.25 -12.11
N SER A 178 -21.50 -15.47 -13.36
CA SER A 178 -21.27 -14.60 -14.52
C SER A 178 -21.98 -13.26 -14.29
N LEU A 179 -21.51 -12.47 -13.32
CA LEU A 179 -21.84 -11.05 -13.24
C LEU A 179 -21.03 -10.33 -14.30
N SER A 180 -21.76 -9.79 -15.26
CA SER A 180 -21.36 -9.02 -16.43
C SER A 180 -20.08 -8.22 -16.25
N ASP A 181 -19.10 -8.47 -17.13
CA ASP A 181 -17.79 -7.78 -17.23
C ASP A 181 -17.90 -6.24 -17.28
N GLN A 182 -19.06 -5.71 -17.69
CA GLN A 182 -19.31 -4.27 -17.75
C GLN A 182 -19.30 -3.60 -16.36
N SER A 183 -19.65 -4.32 -15.28
CA SER A 183 -19.80 -3.72 -13.95
C SER A 183 -18.48 -3.24 -13.34
N ILE A 184 -17.33 -3.82 -13.70
CA ILE A 184 -16.06 -3.50 -13.02
C ILE A 184 -15.41 -2.26 -13.61
N GLY A 185 -15.56 -2.04 -14.91
CA GLY A 185 -15.13 -0.80 -15.55
C GLY A 185 -15.77 0.44 -14.93
N ASP A 186 -17.06 0.35 -14.57
CA ASP A 186 -17.82 1.42 -13.92
C ASP A 186 -17.33 1.67 -12.49
N ASN A 187 -17.12 0.61 -11.69
CA ASN A 187 -16.60 0.76 -10.32
C ASN A 187 -15.19 1.37 -10.29
N ILE A 188 -14.34 1.04 -11.27
CA ILE A 188 -13.00 1.63 -11.39
C ILE A 188 -13.09 3.13 -11.69
N GLU A 189 -13.99 3.52 -12.59
CA GLU A 189 -14.17 4.93 -12.97
C GLU A 189 -14.77 5.75 -11.83
N GLU A 190 -15.73 5.18 -11.09
CA GLU A 190 -16.24 5.74 -9.84
C GLU A 190 -15.13 5.91 -8.80
N THR A 191 -14.30 4.89 -8.61
CA THR A 191 -13.16 4.95 -7.67
C THR A 191 -12.14 6.03 -8.06
N ILE A 192 -11.81 6.16 -9.35
CA ILE A 192 -10.88 7.20 -9.83
C ILE A 192 -11.45 8.58 -9.55
N LYS A 193 -12.74 8.78 -9.82
CA LYS A 193 -13.44 10.04 -9.54
C LYS A 193 -13.45 10.39 -8.05
N GLU A 194 -13.70 9.42 -7.17
CA GLU A 194 -13.64 9.65 -5.73
C GLU A 194 -12.20 9.97 -5.26
N LEU A 195 -11.18 9.37 -5.88
CA LEU A 195 -9.79 9.70 -5.61
C LEU A 195 -9.42 11.12 -6.09
N ASP A 196 -9.94 11.57 -7.23
CA ASP A 196 -9.78 12.95 -7.73
C ASP A 196 -10.37 13.97 -6.76
N GLU A 197 -11.57 13.71 -6.23
CA GLU A 197 -12.22 14.58 -5.24
C GLU A 197 -11.39 14.68 -3.95
N ILE A 198 -10.81 13.57 -3.49
CA ILE A 198 -9.89 13.58 -2.35
C ILE A 198 -8.64 14.42 -2.68
N GLU A 199 -8.04 14.25 -3.85
CA GLU A 199 -6.86 15.02 -4.27
C GLU A 199 -7.13 16.54 -4.31
N GLU A 200 -8.30 16.94 -4.80
CA GLU A 200 -8.72 18.36 -4.83
C GLU A 200 -8.79 18.94 -3.41
N THR A 201 -9.41 18.23 -2.47
CA THR A 201 -9.47 18.67 -1.06
C THR A 201 -8.08 18.78 -0.40
N LEU A 202 -7.13 17.92 -0.79
CA LEU A 202 -5.77 17.96 -0.29
C LEU A 202 -5.00 19.16 -0.84
N LYS A 203 -5.23 19.53 -2.10
CA LYS A 203 -4.62 20.73 -2.73
C LYS A 203 -5.10 22.03 -2.07
N GLU A 204 -6.38 22.11 -1.72
CA GLU A 204 -6.91 23.24 -0.94
C GLU A 204 -6.24 23.35 0.43
N GLU A 205 -6.10 22.21 1.13
CA GLU A 205 -5.45 22.15 2.44
C GLU A 205 -3.95 22.52 2.36
N GLU A 206 -3.26 22.10 1.29
CA GLU A 206 -1.84 22.44 1.04
C GLU A 206 -1.67 23.94 0.75
N GLY A 207 -2.53 24.54 -0.07
CA GLY A 207 -2.49 25.98 -0.34
C GLY A 207 -2.70 26.85 0.90
N ASN A 208 -3.48 26.37 1.88
CA ASN A 208 -3.66 27.05 3.16
C ASN A 208 -2.40 26.99 4.07
N LEU A 209 -1.48 26.06 3.82
CA LEU A 209 -0.24 25.92 4.60
C LEU A 209 0.84 26.92 4.17
N ASP A 210 0.90 27.26 2.89
CA ASP A 210 1.90 28.19 2.36
C ASP A 210 1.63 29.64 2.81
N PHE A 211 0.38 29.99 3.07
CA PHE A 211 0.02 31.33 3.56
C PHE A 211 0.55 31.64 4.97
N LEU A 212 0.89 30.63 5.77
CA LEU A 212 1.31 30.80 7.17
C LEU A 212 2.82 30.97 7.36
N GLU A 213 3.64 30.85 6.31
CA GLU A 213 5.11 30.97 6.43
C GLU A 213 5.65 32.38 6.20
N ASP A 214 4.87 33.30 5.61
CA ASP A 214 5.37 34.62 5.22
C ASP A 214 5.22 35.72 6.30
N ASP A 215 4.60 35.43 7.46
CA ASP A 215 4.34 36.45 8.52
C ASP A 215 5.33 36.41 9.70
N GLU A 216 6.39 35.57 9.63
CA GLU A 216 7.47 35.56 10.61
C GLU A 216 8.73 36.29 10.08
N GLY A 217 8.65 37.62 9.99
CA GLY A 217 9.83 38.43 10.30
C GLY A 217 10.11 39.64 9.43
N ASP A 218 9.48 40.76 9.78
CA ASP A 218 10.08 42.09 9.55
C ASP A 218 10.32 42.89 10.86
N ASP A 219 10.34 42.22 12.02
CA ASP A 219 10.73 42.83 13.31
C ASP A 219 12.26 42.84 13.55
N ARG A 220 13.06 42.86 12.46
CA ARG A 220 14.51 43.08 12.53
C ARG A 220 14.92 44.53 12.29
N VAL A 221 14.02 45.49 12.48
CA VAL A 221 14.41 46.89 12.60
C VAL A 221 14.80 47.18 14.04
N ASN A 222 16.08 47.50 14.23
CA ASN A 222 16.71 48.14 15.41
C ASN A 222 17.66 47.26 16.25
N ARG A 223 18.63 46.59 15.61
CA ARG A 223 19.96 46.46 16.23
C ARG A 223 20.78 47.69 15.87
N GLY A 224 21.00 48.49 16.90
CA GLY A 224 21.87 49.65 16.85
C GLY A 224 23.25 49.32 16.28
N ARG A 225 23.75 50.29 15.52
CA ARG A 225 25.16 50.54 15.25
C ARG A 225 26.02 50.22 16.47
N GLY A 226 26.87 49.21 16.33
CA GLY A 226 28.04 49.01 17.16
C GLY A 226 29.21 48.80 16.21
N ASP A 227 29.84 49.92 15.83
CA ASP A 227 31.10 49.92 15.10
C ASP A 227 32.13 49.09 15.87
N GLY A 228 32.70 48.11 15.20
CA GLY A 228 33.69 47.19 15.76
C GLY A 228 34.55 46.65 14.64
N ASP A 229 35.45 47.50 14.15
CA ASP A 229 36.65 47.11 13.44
C ASP A 229 37.30 45.89 14.13
N GLU A 230 37.53 44.79 13.40
CA GLU A 230 38.83 44.14 13.52
C GLU A 230 39.18 43.29 12.30
N ARG A 231 40.38 43.61 11.82
CA ARG A 231 41.09 43.08 10.67
C ARG A 231 41.52 41.64 10.94
N GLY A 232 41.56 40.79 9.91
CA GLY A 232 42.56 39.73 9.92
C GLY A 232 42.30 38.53 9.01
N ARG A 233 43.13 38.43 7.96
CA ARG A 233 43.75 37.20 7.42
C ARG A 233 42.77 36.07 7.06
N GLY A 234 42.46 35.83 5.79
CA GLY A 234 43.45 35.44 4.79
C GLY A 234 43.90 34.00 5.07
N ASP A 235 43.26 33.02 4.44
CA ASP A 235 43.99 31.87 3.92
C ASP A 235 43.27 31.23 2.74
N LYS A 236 44.04 31.16 1.66
CA LYS A 236 43.74 30.62 0.35
C LYS A 236 44.07 29.14 0.41
N ILE A 237 43.08 28.25 0.27
CA ILE A 237 43.36 26.83 0.03
C ILE A 237 42.86 26.46 -1.36
N GLU A 238 43.77 26.61 -2.34
CA GLU A 238 43.73 25.89 -3.60
C GLU A 238 43.92 24.39 -3.33
N GLY A 239 42.93 23.58 -3.71
CA GLY A 239 42.95 22.13 -3.51
C GLY A 239 42.52 21.37 -4.77
N LYS A 240 43.45 21.28 -5.73
CA LYS A 240 43.52 20.34 -6.86
C LYS A 240 42.75 19.00 -6.68
N GLY A 241 41.85 18.70 -7.63
CA GLY A 241 42.13 17.68 -8.65
C GLY A 241 41.56 16.25 -8.48
N LYS A 242 41.52 15.59 -9.66
CA LYS A 242 41.18 14.18 -9.99
C LYS A 242 39.68 13.85 -9.95
N GLY A 243 38.99 13.58 -11.06
CA GLY A 243 39.41 12.81 -12.23
C GLY A 243 39.27 11.32 -11.93
N ARG A 244 38.16 10.71 -12.35
CA ARG A 244 38.01 9.26 -12.53
C ARG A 244 37.01 9.00 -13.64
N ASP A 245 37.57 8.52 -14.73
CA ASP A 245 36.94 7.67 -15.72
C ASP A 245 36.38 6.40 -15.04
N ASP A 246 35.19 5.98 -15.46
CA ASP A 246 34.79 4.61 -15.81
C ASP A 246 33.29 4.56 -16.15
#